data_AF-A0A060VFU5-F1
#
_entry.id   AF-A0A060VFU5-F1
#
_cell.length_a   1.000
_cell.length_b   1.000
_cell.length_c   1.000
_cell.angle_alpha   90.00
_cell.angle_beta   90.00
_cell.angle_gamma   90.00
#
_symmetry.space_group_name_H-M   'P 1'
#
loop_
_entity.id
_entity.type
_entity.pdbx_description
1 polymer ?
#
loop_
_entity_poly.entity_id
_entity_poly.type
_entity_poly.pdbx_seq_one_letter_code
_entity_poly.pdbx_strand_id
1 'polypeptide(L)'
;SDWKDRRLWVTVLPIMGITFPAAVQAVLWWRYRIAFGATLSVLGLLFGEWVNRYFNFWGWTYFPINFVFPSQMIPGAIVLDVVLLVSGSMQLTAVVGS
;
A
#
# COMPACT_ATOMS: atom_id res chain seq x y z
N SER A 1 -10.13 -12.48 -8.82
CA SER A 1 -9.98 -13.17 -7.53
C SER A 1 -9.10 -14.40 -7.65
N ASP A 2 -9.21 -15.13 -8.77
CA ASP A 2 -8.48 -16.36 -9.07
C ASP A 2 -6.94 -16.28 -8.87
N TRP A 3 -6.35 -15.10 -9.12
CA TRP A 3 -4.90 -14.91 -9.01
C TRP A 3 -4.41 -14.55 -7.59
N LYS A 4 -5.30 -14.39 -6.62
CA LYS A 4 -4.94 -14.11 -5.22
C LYS A 4 -4.63 -15.41 -4.49
N ASP A 5 -3.55 -16.07 -4.91
CA ASP A 5 -3.11 -17.36 -4.39
C ASP A 5 -2.32 -17.22 -3.07
N ARG A 6 -1.95 -18.36 -2.46
CA ARG A 6 -1.26 -18.37 -1.16
C ARG A 6 0.26 -18.26 -1.27
N ARG A 7 0.84 -18.32 -2.47
CA ARG A 7 2.30 -18.31 -2.67
C ARG A 7 2.75 -17.03 -3.36
N LEU A 8 2.30 -16.79 -4.59
CA LEU A 8 2.82 -15.69 -5.41
C LEU A 8 2.22 -14.36 -4.96
N TRP A 9 0.91 -14.30 -4.78
CA TRP A 9 0.24 -13.07 -4.37
C TRP A 9 0.71 -12.57 -2.99
N VAL A 10 0.90 -13.49 -2.02
CA VAL A 10 1.37 -13.16 -0.67
C VAL A 10 2.83 -12.70 -0.66
N THR A 11 3.63 -13.04 -1.66
CA THR A 11 5.06 -12.67 -1.72
C THR A 11 5.30 -11.43 -2.58
N VAL A 12 4.77 -11.41 -3.81
CA VAL A 12 5.03 -10.35 -4.78
C VAL A 12 4.40 -9.03 -4.34
N LEU A 13 3.16 -9.07 -3.83
CA LEU A 13 2.42 -7.86 -3.47
C LEU A 13 3.08 -7.03 -2.36
N PRO A 14 3.49 -7.60 -1.20
CA PRO A 14 4.18 -6.82 -0.17
C PRO A 14 5.57 -6.35 -0.61
N ILE A 15 6.35 -7.20 -1.30
CA ILE A 15 7.71 -6.84 -1.77
C ILE A 15 7.67 -5.64 -2.71
N MET A 16 6.73 -5.63 -3.67
CA MET A 16 6.60 -4.52 -4.61
C MET A 16 5.92 -3.32 -3.96
N GLY A 17 4.95 -3.56 -3.08
CA GLY A 17 4.13 -2.52 -2.47
C GLY A 17 4.85 -1.65 -1.44
N ILE A 18 5.98 -2.09 -0.87
CA ILE A 18 6.74 -1.30 0.12
C ILE A 18 7.59 -0.18 -0.50
N THR A 19 7.87 -0.26 -1.80
CA THR A 19 8.81 0.63 -2.51
C THR A 19 8.43 2.11 -2.42
N PHE A 20 7.19 2.44 -2.81
CA PHE A 20 6.66 3.81 -2.76
C PHE A 20 6.46 4.32 -1.33
N PRO A 21 5.82 3.57 -0.41
CA PRO A 21 5.76 3.91 1.01
C PRO A 21 7.12 4.31 1.60
N ALA A 22 8.17 3.51 1.37
CA ALA A 22 9.50 3.81 1.88
C ALA A 22 10.08 5.10 1.30
N ALA A 23 9.93 5.33 -0.02
CA ALA A 23 10.42 6.54 -0.68
C ALA A 23 9.70 7.81 -0.17
N VAL A 24 8.37 7.76 -0.03
CA VAL A 24 7.56 8.89 0.42
C VAL A 24 7.79 9.17 1.90
N GLN A 25 7.93 8.14 2.73
CA GLN A 25 8.30 8.29 4.14
C GLN A 25 9.67 8.95 4.29
N ALA A 26 10.67 8.60 3.48
CA ALA A 26 11.98 9.23 3.56
C ALA A 26 11.91 10.75 3.36
N VAL A 27 11.12 11.22 2.39
CA VAL A 27 10.97 12.66 2.14
C VAL A 27 10.15 13.34 3.23
N LEU A 28 8.98 12.79 3.57
CA LEU A 28 8.04 13.42 4.50
C LEU A 28 8.55 13.43 5.94
N TRP A 29 9.23 12.37 6.38
CA TRP A 29 9.74 12.26 7.73
C TRP A 29 10.94 13.18 7.96
N TRP A 30 11.94 13.15 7.07
CA TRP A 30 13.16 13.93 7.25
C TRP A 30 12.98 15.42 7.00
N ARG A 31 12.09 15.80 6.08
CA ARG A 31 11.88 17.22 5.73
C ARG A 31 10.79 17.91 6.53
N TYR A 32 9.72 17.19 6.87
CA TYR A 32 8.52 17.78 7.47
C TYR A 32 8.10 17.13 8.80
N ARG A 33 8.80 16.08 9.25
CA ARG A 33 8.44 15.29 10.46
C ARG A 33 7.00 14.77 10.42
N ILE A 34 6.53 14.47 9.22
CA ILE A 34 5.20 13.95 8.95
C ILE A 34 5.26 12.42 8.90
N ALA A 35 4.39 11.76 9.66
CA ALA A 35 4.38 10.30 9.85
C ALA A 35 3.25 9.56 9.11
N PHE A 36 2.74 10.10 8.00
CA PHE A 36 1.69 9.44 7.20
C PHE A 36 2.14 9.08 5.77
N GLY A 37 3.45 8.88 5.56
CA GLY A 37 3.99 8.70 4.22
C GLY A 37 3.62 7.37 3.56
N ALA A 38 3.56 6.29 4.35
CA ALA A 38 3.17 4.98 3.84
C ALA A 38 1.66 4.93 3.56
N THR A 39 0.86 5.43 4.49
CA THR A 39 -0.60 5.51 4.36
C THR A 39 -1.03 6.39 3.18
N LEU A 40 -0.38 7.54 2.95
CA LEU A 40 -0.65 8.38 1.77
C LEU A 40 -0.43 7.62 0.46
N SER A 41 0.68 6.90 0.36
CA SER A 41 1.04 6.14 -0.84
C SER A 41 0.04 5.02 -1.13
N VAL A 42 -0.36 4.28 -0.09
CA VAL A 42 -1.31 3.17 -0.21
C VAL A 42 -2.74 3.65 -0.48
N LEU A 43 -3.15 4.78 0.11
CA LEU A 43 -4.46 5.38 -0.17
C LEU A 43 -4.53 5.90 -1.61
N GLY A 44 -3.45 6.51 -2.11
CA GLY A 44 -3.35 6.93 -3.51
C GLY A 44 -3.47 5.76 -4.49
N LEU A 45 -2.77 4.65 -4.20
CA LEU A 45 -2.86 3.41 -4.98
C LEU A 45 -4.29 2.86 -4.97
N LEU A 46 -4.88 2.68 -3.78
CA LEU A 46 -6.23 2.12 -3.63
C LEU A 46 -7.27 2.99 -4.32
N PHE A 47 -7.17 4.32 -4.20
CA PHE A 47 -8.08 5.23 -4.88
C PHE A 47 -8.00 5.04 -6.41
N GLY A 48 -6.79 5.05 -6.98
CA GLY A 48 -6.59 4.83 -8.41
C GLY A 48 -7.09 3.46 -8.87
N GLU A 49 -6.84 2.41 -8.08
CA GLU A 49 -7.35 1.08 -8.37
C GLU A 49 -8.88 1.05 -8.35
N TRP A 50 -9.53 1.56 -7.30
CA TRP A 50 -10.99 1.57 -7.20
C TRP A 50 -11.66 2.35 -8.33
N VAL A 51 -11.14 3.53 -8.67
CA VAL A 51 -11.62 4.33 -9.82
C VAL A 51 -11.55 3.48 -11.08
N ASN A 52 -10.41 2.84 -11.36
CA ASN A 52 -10.26 2.03 -12.56
C ASN A 52 -11.15 0.78 -12.55
N ARG A 53 -11.28 0.08 -11.42
CA ARG A 53 -12.13 -1.12 -11.30
C ARG A 53 -13.60 -0.79 -11.48
N TYR A 54 -14.06 0.34 -10.96
CA TYR A 54 -15.46 0.72 -11.08
C TYR A 54 -15.79 1.24 -12.48
N PHE A 55 -15.04 2.21 -13.00
CA PHE A 55 -15.40 2.85 -14.27
C PHE A 55 -15.03 2.01 -15.50
N ASN A 56 -13.86 1.37 -15.54
CA ASN A 56 -13.42 0.62 -16.71
C ASN A 56 -13.83 -0.86 -16.63
N PHE A 57 -13.44 -1.57 -15.57
CA PHE A 57 -13.70 -3.01 -15.49
C PHE A 57 -15.20 -3.31 -15.35
N TRP A 58 -15.88 -2.65 -14.41
CA TRP A 58 -17.32 -2.83 -14.25
C TRP A 58 -18.12 -1.98 -15.24
N GLY A 59 -17.87 -0.67 -15.31
CA GLY A 59 -18.68 0.27 -16.09
C GLY A 59 -18.58 0.11 -17.61
N TRP A 60 -17.40 -0.22 -18.15
CA TRP A 60 -17.20 -0.35 -19.59
C TRP A 60 -17.18 -1.80 -20.08
N THR A 61 -16.52 -2.70 -19.34
CA THR A 61 -16.31 -4.10 -19.76
C THR A 61 -17.16 -5.11 -19.00
N TYR A 62 -18.03 -4.66 -18.09
CA TYR A 62 -19.03 -5.46 -17.38
C TYR A 62 -18.49 -6.62 -16.52
N PHE A 63 -17.23 -6.57 -16.11
CA PHE A 63 -16.70 -7.53 -15.16
C PHE A 63 -17.31 -7.32 -13.76
N PRO A 64 -17.73 -8.38 -13.07
CA PRO A 64 -18.31 -8.27 -11.73
C PRO A 64 -17.26 -7.75 -10.73
N ILE A 65 -17.65 -6.76 -9.91
CA ILE A 65 -16.75 -6.11 -8.94
C ILE A 65 -16.14 -7.12 -7.95
N ASN A 66 -16.92 -8.13 -7.55
CA ASN A 66 -16.46 -9.22 -6.67
C ASN A 66 -15.31 -10.04 -7.27
N PHE A 67 -15.12 -9.99 -8.59
CA PHE A 67 -14.00 -10.63 -9.26
C PHE A 67 -12.76 -9.72 -9.33
N VAL A 68 -12.96 -8.41 -9.50
CA VAL A 68 -11.89 -7.44 -9.79
C VAL A 68 -11.49 -6.55 -8.61
N PHE A 69 -11.99 -6.79 -7.40
CA PHE A 69 -11.66 -5.97 -6.23
C PHE A 69 -10.14 -5.90 -5.94
N PRO A 70 -9.62 -4.73 -5.51
CA PRO A 70 -8.20 -4.53 -5.22
C PRO A 70 -7.72 -5.28 -3.97
N SER A 71 -6.43 -5.20 -3.69
CA SER A 71 -5.80 -5.83 -2.52
C SER A 71 -5.72 -4.84 -1.35
N GLN A 72 -6.03 -5.28 -0.13
CA GLN A 72 -6.04 -4.39 1.03
C GLN A 72 -4.66 -4.27 1.66
N MET A 73 -4.03 -3.11 1.52
CA MET A 73 -2.68 -2.83 2.07
C MET A 73 -2.67 -1.78 3.20
N ILE A 74 -3.83 -1.24 3.57
CA ILE A 74 -3.96 -0.18 4.59
C ILE A 74 -3.39 -0.59 5.95
N PRO A 75 -3.67 -1.80 6.50
CA PRO A 75 -3.16 -2.16 7.82
C PRO A 75 -1.63 -2.16 7.89
N GLY A 76 -0.95 -2.70 6.87
CA GLY A 76 0.51 -2.70 6.78
C GLY A 76 1.08 -1.28 6.70
N ALA A 77 0.45 -0.41 5.92
CA ALA A 77 0.87 0.99 5.80
C ALA A 77 0.78 1.75 7.14
N ILE A 78 -0.30 1.53 7.92
CA ILE A 78 -0.48 2.16 9.23
C ILE A 78 0.60 1.67 10.20
N VAL A 79 0.86 0.37 10.26
CA VAL A 79 1.89 -0.20 11.14
C VAL A 79 3.26 0.41 10.80
N LEU A 80 3.60 0.50 9.52
CA LEU A 80 4.87 1.05 9.05
C LEU A 80 5.04 2.53 9.42
N ASP A 81 3.98 3.33 9.27
CA ASP A 81 3.94 4.74 9.70
C ASP A 81 4.07 4.89 11.23
N VAL A 82 3.40 4.04 12.02
CA VAL A 82 3.46 4.07 13.50
C VAL A 82 4.83 3.63 14.01
N VAL A 83 5.44 2.60 13.43
CA VAL A 83 6.80 2.16 13.81
C VAL A 83 7.81 3.28 13.57
N LEU A 84 7.69 4.01 12.46
CA LEU A 84 8.53 5.18 12.18
C LEU A 84 8.28 6.32 13.18
N LEU A 85 7.02 6.59 13.52
CA LEU A 85 6.65 7.61 14.50
C LEU A 85 7.21 7.32 15.89
N VAL A 86 7.10 6.07 16.36
CA VAL A 86 7.52 5.68 17.71
C VAL A 86 9.05 5.57 17.83
N SER A 87 9.70 4.94 16.84
CA SER A 87 11.15 4.71 16.90
C SER A 87 11.98 5.92 16.46
N GLY A 88 11.42 6.77 15.60
CA GLY A 88 12.12 7.87 14.94
C GLY A 88 13.30 7.44 14.07
N SER A 89 13.48 6.14 13.81
CA SER A 89 14.63 5.57 13.13
C SER A 89 14.21 4.83 11.87
N MET A 90 14.80 5.22 10.73
CA MET A 90 14.55 4.56 9.45
C MET A 90 15.05 3.10 9.46
N GLN A 91 16.17 2.84 10.13
CA GLN A 91 16.77 1.50 10.23
C GLN A 91 15.87 0.56 11.04
N LEU A 92 15.27 1.05 12.14
CA LEU A 92 14.36 0.24 12.95
C LEU A 92 13.06 -0.04 12.18
N THR A 93 12.51 0.95 11.49
CA THR A 93 11.36 0.77 10.60
C THR A 93 11.64 -0.21 9.47
N ALA A 94 12.85 -0.23 8.92
CA ALA A 94 13.23 -1.15 7.85
C ALA A 94 13.38 -2.61 8.30
N VAL A 95 13.52 -2.88 9.60
CA VAL A 95 13.62 -4.25 10.13
C VAL A 95 12.30 -4.72 10.75
N VAL A 96 11.60 -3.82 11.46
CA VAL A 96 10.39 -4.16 12.23
C VAL A 96 9.10 -3.82 11.47
N GLY A 97 9.15 -2.82 10.60
CA GLY A 97 7.98 -2.32 9.86
C GLY A 97 7.78 -2.95 8.47
N SER A 98 8.80 -3.60 7.91
CA SER A 98 8.75 -4.33 6.64
C SER A 98 8.29 -5.78 6.81
#